data_AF-A0AAQ4EWH8-F1
#
_entry.id   AF-A0AAQ4EWH8-F1
#
_cell.length_a   1.000
_cell.length_b   1.000
_cell.length_c   1.000
_cell.angle_alpha   90.00
_cell.angle_beta   90.00
_cell.angle_gamma   90.00
#
_symmetry.space_group_name_H-M   'P 1'
#
loop_
_entity.id
_entity.type
_entity.pdbx_description
1 polymer ?
#
loop_
_entity_poly.entity_id
_entity_poly.type
_entity_poly.pdbx_seq_one_letter_code
_entity_poly.pdbx_strand_id
1 'polypeptide(L)'
;MEAQRALLAVLCFSSLAVPALHECKEEYRKRRPTHTACKPPNKKCIVMKRSISPEERLLILKTHNDYRSMVALGKLQGFPSAANMARLVWDEELTSVAQAKAEQCTSAKGEYNHDNRRDRFTTKFNAPGQNLAFRGRNFSFSSTDWPGRIKEWFIEYEDYRGAALDSDLCPPRSLC
;
A
#
# COMPACT_ATOMS: atom_id res chain seq x y z
N MET A 1 -48.22 -47.78 -28.43
CA MET A 1 -48.40 -46.37 -28.78
C MET A 1 -48.60 -45.62 -27.47
N GLU A 2 -47.77 -44.73 -26.95
CA GLU A 2 -46.44 -44.23 -27.25
C GLU A 2 -45.86 -43.83 -25.88
N ALA A 3 -44.58 -44.14 -25.63
CA ALA A 3 -43.87 -43.67 -24.45
C ALA A 3 -43.18 -42.35 -24.82
N GLN A 4 -43.67 -41.22 -24.33
CA GLN A 4 -43.02 -39.93 -24.59
C GLN A 4 -42.00 -39.62 -23.48
N ARG A 5 -40.73 -39.75 -23.88
CA ARG A 5 -39.54 -39.41 -23.11
C ARG A 5 -39.22 -37.92 -23.24
N ALA A 6 -38.88 -37.34 -22.09
CA ALA A 6 -37.85 -36.31 -21.83
C ALA A 6 -37.77 -35.04 -22.71
N LEU A 7 -37.79 -33.89 -22.03
CA LEU A 7 -36.82 -32.80 -22.26
C LEU A 7 -36.79 -31.86 -21.04
N LEU A 8 -35.95 -32.20 -20.05
CA LEU A 8 -35.48 -31.24 -19.05
C LEU A 8 -34.35 -30.44 -19.69
N ALA A 9 -34.64 -29.22 -20.13
CA ALA A 9 -33.62 -28.27 -20.55
C ALA A 9 -32.90 -27.71 -19.32
N VAL A 10 -31.80 -28.35 -18.91
CA VAL A 10 -30.88 -27.78 -17.92
C VAL A 10 -30.01 -26.76 -18.65
N LEU A 11 -30.39 -25.48 -18.58
CA LEU A 11 -29.52 -24.38 -18.98
C LEU A 11 -28.41 -24.25 -17.94
N CYS A 12 -27.31 -24.99 -18.16
CA CYS A 12 -26.04 -24.74 -17.49
C CYS A 12 -25.52 -23.38 -17.98
N PHE A 13 -25.88 -22.30 -17.27
CA PHE A 13 -25.05 -21.10 -17.29
C PHE A 13 -23.73 -21.47 -16.62
N SER A 14 -22.81 -22.05 -17.39
CA SER A 14 -21.40 -22.08 -17.01
C SER A 14 -20.93 -20.64 -16.96
N SER A 15 -21.06 -20.00 -15.80
CA SER A 15 -20.33 -18.79 -15.51
C SER A 15 -18.86 -19.19 -15.56
N LEU A 16 -18.22 -18.97 -16.71
CA LEU A 16 -16.80 -18.70 -16.73
C LEU A 16 -16.65 -17.52 -15.77
N ALA A 17 -16.23 -17.79 -14.53
CA ALA A 17 -15.75 -16.76 -13.65
C ALA A 17 -14.53 -16.17 -14.35
N VAL A 18 -14.77 -15.15 -15.17
CA VAL A 18 -13.71 -14.30 -15.69
C VAL A 18 -13.01 -13.80 -14.43
N PRO A 19 -11.72 -14.10 -14.24
CA PRO A 19 -11.01 -13.59 -13.08
C PRO A 19 -11.14 -12.07 -13.17
N ALA A 20 -11.79 -11.45 -12.19
CA ALA A 20 -12.00 -10.03 -12.19
C ALA A 20 -10.62 -9.37 -12.24
N LEU A 21 -10.26 -8.84 -13.41
CA LEU A 21 -9.29 -7.76 -13.53
C LEU A 21 -9.70 -6.76 -12.47
N HIS A 22 -8.86 -6.48 -11.47
CA HIS A 22 -9.24 -5.73 -10.27
C HIS A 22 -9.98 -4.44 -10.65
N GLU A 23 -11.31 -4.50 -10.66
CA GLU A 23 -12.13 -3.41 -11.14
C GLU A 23 -12.14 -2.32 -10.08
N CYS A 24 -11.95 -1.08 -10.54
CA CYS A 24 -12.10 0.11 -9.73
C CYS A 24 -13.40 0.04 -8.93
N LYS A 25 -13.33 0.20 -7.60
CA LYS A 25 -14.53 0.29 -6.76
C LYS A 25 -15.44 1.42 -7.26
N GLU A 26 -16.74 1.17 -7.28
CA GLU A 26 -17.72 2.15 -7.77
C GLU A 26 -17.66 3.47 -7.01
N GLU A 27 -17.42 3.41 -5.70
CA GLU A 27 -17.26 4.56 -4.83
C GLU A 27 -16.08 5.45 -5.24
N TYR A 28 -14.98 4.83 -5.69
CA TYR A 28 -13.81 5.55 -6.19
C TYR A 28 -14.15 6.24 -7.50
N ARG A 29 -14.77 5.51 -8.44
CA ARG A 29 -15.16 6.03 -9.75
C ARG A 29 -16.11 7.22 -9.64
N LYS A 30 -17.15 7.11 -8.81
CA LYS A 30 -18.16 8.15 -8.59
C LYS A 30 -17.56 9.41 -7.98
N ARG A 31 -16.68 9.26 -6.99
CA ARG A 31 -16.09 10.40 -6.29
C ARG A 31 -14.95 11.04 -7.07
N ARG A 32 -14.11 10.24 -7.74
CA ARG A 32 -12.97 10.74 -8.51
C ARG A 32 -12.57 9.79 -9.64
N PRO A 33 -12.93 10.07 -10.90
CA PRO A 33 -12.55 9.24 -12.03
C PRO A 33 -11.03 9.07 -12.22
N THR A 34 -10.22 10.03 -11.73
CA THR A 34 -8.75 9.98 -11.77
C THR A 34 -8.12 9.18 -10.64
N HIS A 35 -8.92 8.53 -9.79
CA HIS A 35 -8.45 7.76 -8.64
C HIS A 35 -7.38 6.74 -9.02
N THR A 36 -6.35 6.60 -8.20
CA THR A 36 -5.17 5.77 -8.44
C THR A 36 -5.55 4.30 -8.66
N ALA A 37 -6.45 3.74 -7.84
CA ALA A 37 -6.94 2.36 -8.02
C ALA A 37 -7.80 2.15 -9.27
N CYS A 38 -8.14 3.22 -9.98
CA CYS A 38 -8.95 3.17 -11.20
C CYS A 38 -8.13 3.36 -12.47
N LYS A 39 -6.83 3.65 -12.32
CA LYS A 39 -5.91 3.69 -13.45
C LYS A 39 -5.58 2.26 -13.86
N PRO A 40 -5.71 1.89 -15.15
CA PRO A 40 -5.28 0.58 -15.60
C PRO A 40 -3.76 0.45 -15.39
N PRO A 41 -3.24 -0.79 -15.24
CA PRO A 41 -1.80 -1.02 -15.20
C PRO A 41 -1.10 -0.40 -16.41
N ASN A 42 0.06 0.21 -16.20
CA ASN A 42 0.80 0.82 -17.31
C ASN A 42 1.32 -0.29 -18.23
N LYS A 43 0.86 -0.33 -19.49
CA LYS A 43 1.24 -1.35 -20.47
C LYS A 43 2.74 -1.42 -20.77
N LYS A 44 3.49 -0.33 -20.50
CA LYS A 44 4.97 -0.30 -20.65
C LYS A 44 5.68 -0.96 -19.46
N CYS A 45 4.97 -1.23 -18.37
CA CYS A 45 5.53 -1.91 -17.21
C CYS A 45 5.30 -3.42 -17.29
N ILE A 46 6.40 -4.17 -17.27
CA ILE A 46 6.33 -5.62 -17.07
C ILE A 46 6.24 -5.85 -15.56
N VAL A 47 5.02 -6.09 -15.08
CA VAL A 47 4.77 -6.37 -13.65
C VAL A 47 5.21 -7.80 -13.34
N MET A 48 6.36 -7.93 -12.69
CA MET A 48 6.96 -9.25 -12.36
C MET A 48 6.30 -9.91 -11.14
N LYS A 49 5.82 -9.10 -10.19
CA LYS A 49 5.17 -9.56 -8.97
C LYS A 49 3.97 -8.69 -8.65
N ARG A 50 2.88 -9.34 -8.26
CA ARG A 50 1.68 -8.71 -7.69
C ARG A 50 1.46 -9.26 -6.30
N SER A 51 0.76 -8.47 -5.49
CA SER A 51 0.37 -8.83 -4.14
C SER A 51 1.56 -9.00 -3.20
N ILE A 52 1.24 -8.92 -1.91
CA ILE A 52 2.16 -9.12 -0.81
C ILE A 52 1.75 -10.45 -0.18
N SER A 53 2.69 -11.39 -0.05
CA SER A 53 2.38 -12.66 0.61
C SER A 53 2.04 -12.44 2.09
N PRO A 54 1.33 -13.37 2.75
CA PRO A 54 1.08 -13.27 4.20
C PRO A 54 2.37 -13.08 5.00
N GLU A 55 3.45 -13.76 4.62
CA GLU A 55 4.76 -13.68 5.26
C GLU A 55 5.40 -12.30 5.06
N GLU A 56 5.35 -11.77 3.83
CA GLU A 56 5.85 -10.42 3.54
C GLU A 56 5.05 -9.35 4.30
N ARG A 57 3.73 -9.49 4.36
CA ARG A 57 2.86 -8.57 5.13
C ARG A 57 3.24 -8.56 6.60
N LEU A 58 3.43 -9.74 7.20
CA LEU A 58 3.85 -9.87 8.59
C LEU A 58 5.22 -9.21 8.80
N LEU A 59 6.16 -9.43 7.88
CA LEU A 59 7.48 -8.82 7.92
C LEU A 59 7.42 -7.29 7.83
N ILE A 60 6.69 -6.74 6.85
CA ILE A 60 6.51 -5.29 6.67
C ILE A 60 5.90 -4.66 7.93
N LEU A 61 4.81 -5.24 8.45
CA LEU A 61 4.16 -4.74 9.66
C LEU A 61 5.08 -4.83 10.88
N LYS A 62 5.80 -5.93 11.04
CA LYS A 62 6.73 -6.12 12.15
C LYS A 62 7.82 -5.07 12.10
N THR A 63 8.49 -4.89 10.96
CA THR A 63 9.59 -3.92 10.81
C THR A 63 9.13 -2.50 11.13
N HIS A 64 7.99 -2.04 10.59
CA HIS A 64 7.48 -0.71 10.93
C HIS A 64 7.16 -0.57 12.43
N ASN A 65 6.53 -1.58 13.03
CA ASN A 65 6.14 -1.54 14.44
C ASN A 65 7.34 -1.61 15.39
N ASP A 66 8.41 -2.33 15.02
CA ASP A 66 9.65 -2.37 15.77
C ASP A 66 10.30 -0.96 15.80
N TYR A 67 10.37 -0.27 14.66
CA TYR A 67 10.87 1.11 14.61
C TYR A 67 9.98 2.10 15.38
N ARG A 68 8.65 2.00 15.24
CA ARG A 68 7.71 2.82 16.02
C ARG A 68 7.86 2.60 17.53
N SER A 69 8.06 1.35 17.95
CA SER A 69 8.33 1.00 19.35
C SER A 69 9.65 1.58 19.84
N MET A 70 10.69 1.55 19.01
CA MET A 70 11.99 2.15 19.35
C MET A 70 11.88 3.66 19.61
N VAL A 71 11.14 4.39 18.76
CA VAL A 71 10.85 5.82 18.96
C VAL A 71 10.00 6.03 20.21
N ALA A 72 8.93 5.26 20.38
CA ALA A 72 8.03 5.35 21.55
C ALA A 72 8.76 5.17 22.88
N LEU A 73 9.74 4.27 22.93
CA LEU A 73 10.55 4.00 24.12
C LEU A 73 11.71 4.98 24.32
N GLY A 74 11.85 6.01 23.48
CA GLY A 74 12.96 6.98 23.58
C GLY A 74 14.33 6.36 23.32
N LYS A 75 14.39 5.25 22.55
CA LYS A 75 15.65 4.56 22.23
C LYS A 75 16.37 5.14 21.02
N LEU A 76 15.77 6.14 20.37
CA LEU A 76 16.36 6.85 19.25
C LEU A 76 17.14 8.06 19.79
N GLN A 77 18.47 8.03 19.70
CA GLN A 77 19.32 9.09 20.22
C GLN A 77 18.95 10.44 19.56
N GLY A 78 18.79 11.49 20.38
CA GLY A 78 18.42 12.82 19.92
C GLY A 78 16.92 13.04 19.72
N PHE A 79 16.07 12.05 20.00
CA PHE A 79 14.61 12.15 19.91
C PHE A 79 13.96 11.83 21.26
N PRO A 80 12.88 12.54 21.64
CA PRO A 80 12.11 12.21 22.83
C PRO A 80 11.33 10.90 22.66
N SER A 81 10.92 10.30 23.78
CA SER A 81 9.91 9.24 23.76
C SER A 81 8.57 9.77 23.29
N ALA A 82 7.84 8.99 22.49
CA ALA A 82 6.52 9.37 22.01
C ALA A 82 5.41 8.88 22.96
N ALA A 83 4.55 9.79 23.41
CA ALA A 83 3.48 9.47 24.37
C ALA A 83 2.31 8.66 23.78
N ASN A 84 2.10 8.71 22.45
CA ASN A 84 0.93 8.09 21.81
C ASN A 84 1.25 7.43 20.45
N MET A 85 2.27 6.59 20.41
CA MET A 85 2.70 5.90 19.20
C MET A 85 1.97 4.55 19.02
N ALA A 86 0.78 4.57 18.43
CA ALA A 86 -0.01 3.35 18.22
C ALA A 86 0.65 2.34 17.26
N ARG A 87 0.36 1.05 17.45
CA ARG A 87 0.80 -0.02 16.53
C ARG A 87 0.06 0.09 15.19
N LEU A 88 0.78 -0.04 14.08
CA LEU A 88 0.19 -0.16 12.76
C LEU A 88 -0.46 -1.53 12.58
N VAL A 89 -1.59 -1.52 11.89
CA VAL A 89 -2.29 -2.68 11.37
C VAL A 89 -2.33 -2.61 9.85
N TRP A 90 -2.44 -3.75 9.20
CA TRP A 90 -2.53 -3.81 7.74
C TRP A 90 -3.96 -3.58 7.29
N ASP A 91 -4.15 -2.80 6.23
CA ASP A 91 -5.43 -2.51 5.63
C ASP A 91 -5.40 -2.86 4.14
N GLU A 92 -6.27 -3.79 3.73
CA GLU A 92 -6.30 -4.31 2.35
C GLU A 92 -6.70 -3.25 1.32
N GLU A 93 -7.44 -2.23 1.75
CA GLU A 93 -7.89 -1.19 0.85
C GLU A 93 -6.72 -0.25 0.51
N LEU A 94 -5.89 0.09 1.50
CA LEU A 94 -4.62 0.77 1.27
C LEU A 94 -3.69 -0.07 0.40
N THR A 95 -3.64 -1.40 0.59
CA THR A 95 -2.83 -2.31 -0.24
C THR A 95 -3.27 -2.29 -1.70
N SER A 96 -4.58 -2.36 -1.97
CA SER A 96 -5.13 -2.30 -3.34
C SER A 96 -4.74 -0.99 -4.04
N VAL A 97 -4.91 0.15 -3.36
CA VAL A 97 -4.54 1.47 -3.92
C VAL A 97 -3.03 1.57 -4.15
N ALA A 98 -2.21 1.07 -3.22
CA ALA A 98 -0.75 1.05 -3.35
C ALA A 98 -0.27 0.13 -4.49
N GLN A 99 -0.89 -1.04 -4.67
CA GLN A 99 -0.58 -1.94 -5.79
C GLN A 99 -0.89 -1.25 -7.13
N ALA A 100 -2.05 -0.61 -7.27
CA ALA A 100 -2.39 0.12 -8.49
C ALA A 100 -1.40 1.26 -8.79
N LYS A 101 -0.89 1.94 -7.75
CA LYS A 101 0.21 2.93 -7.88
C LYS A 101 1.51 2.26 -8.36
N ALA A 102 1.90 1.15 -7.75
CA ALA A 102 3.12 0.42 -8.11
C ALA A 102 3.08 -0.04 -9.58
N GLU A 103 1.92 -0.51 -10.06
CA GLU A 103 1.71 -0.96 -11.45
C GLU A 103 1.72 0.16 -12.50
N GLN A 104 1.74 1.43 -12.08
CA GLN A 104 2.00 2.52 -13.01
C GLN A 104 3.49 2.60 -13.40
N CYS A 105 4.37 2.07 -12.55
CA CYS A 105 5.82 2.03 -12.74
C CYS A 105 6.37 3.37 -13.25
N THR A 106 5.89 4.47 -12.67
CA THR A 106 6.35 5.81 -13.01
C THR A 106 7.83 5.93 -12.59
N SER A 107 8.80 6.09 -13.49
CA SER A 107 8.61 6.26 -14.94
C SER A 107 9.79 5.95 -15.89
N ALA A 108 9.45 5.86 -17.19
CA ALA A 108 10.14 6.54 -18.29
C ALA A 108 9.30 7.79 -18.62
N LYS A 109 9.73 9.04 -18.39
CA LYS A 109 11.04 9.62 -18.69
C LYS A 109 12.18 9.40 -17.69
N GLY A 110 11.90 9.04 -16.43
CA GLY A 110 12.93 8.96 -15.37
C GLY A 110 12.60 9.63 -14.05
N GLU A 111 11.35 9.58 -13.57
CA GLU A 111 10.95 10.08 -12.24
C GLU A 111 9.87 9.24 -11.53
N TYR A 112 10.09 9.00 -10.24
CA TYR A 112 9.30 8.20 -9.29
C TYR A 112 8.59 9.12 -8.28
N ASN A 113 7.45 9.68 -8.68
CA ASN A 113 6.73 10.68 -7.87
C ASN A 113 5.51 10.10 -7.16
N HIS A 114 5.16 10.71 -6.02
CA HIS A 114 3.87 10.46 -5.36
C HIS A 114 2.70 10.72 -6.31
N ASP A 115 1.64 9.94 -6.17
CA ASP A 115 0.36 10.32 -6.78
C ASP A 115 -0.27 11.50 -6.02
N ASN A 116 -1.28 12.11 -6.64
CA ASN A 116 -2.01 13.19 -6.00
C ASN A 116 -2.71 12.65 -4.74
N ARG A 117 -2.53 13.32 -3.59
CA ARG A 117 -3.13 12.93 -2.30
C ARG A 117 -4.63 12.65 -2.37
N ARG A 118 -5.36 13.42 -3.19
CA ARG A 118 -6.82 13.25 -3.35
C ARG A 118 -7.19 12.08 -4.29
N ASP A 119 -6.23 11.46 -4.98
CA ASP A 119 -6.45 10.31 -5.89
C ASP A 119 -6.25 8.97 -5.18
N ARG A 120 -5.78 8.96 -3.92
CA ARG A 120 -5.48 7.72 -3.20
C ARG A 120 -6.32 7.53 -1.95
N PHE A 121 -7.51 8.13 -1.90
CA PHE A 121 -8.41 7.90 -0.77
C PHE A 121 -8.89 6.46 -0.74
N THR A 122 -9.47 6.08 0.38
CA THR A 122 -10.14 4.80 0.56
C THR A 122 -11.52 5.05 1.14
N THR A 123 -12.34 4.01 1.33
CA THR A 123 -13.63 4.16 2.03
C THR A 123 -13.45 4.57 3.48
N LYS A 124 -12.34 4.17 4.11
CA LYS A 124 -11.98 4.53 5.49
C LYS A 124 -11.15 5.81 5.60
N PHE A 125 -10.28 6.07 4.64
CA PHE A 125 -9.27 7.13 4.75
C PHE A 125 -9.38 8.14 3.62
N ASN A 126 -9.78 9.37 3.93
CA ASN A 126 -9.95 10.41 2.91
C ASN A 126 -8.64 10.87 2.25
N ALA A 127 -7.50 10.67 2.91
CA ALA A 127 -6.22 11.16 2.41
C ALA A 127 -5.02 10.46 3.07
N PRO A 128 -4.77 9.18 2.77
CA PRO A 128 -3.67 8.43 3.37
C PRO A 128 -2.30 9.00 2.99
N GLY A 129 -1.30 8.71 3.82
CA GLY A 129 0.11 8.94 3.50
C GLY A 129 0.62 8.01 2.40
N GLN A 130 1.87 8.19 1.98
CA GLN A 130 2.53 7.28 1.04
C GLN A 130 4.05 7.43 1.19
N ASN A 131 4.75 6.31 1.32
CA ASN A 131 6.18 6.24 1.12
C ASN A 131 6.46 5.48 -0.17
N LEU A 132 7.49 5.86 -0.90
CA LEU A 132 7.91 5.21 -2.14
C LEU A 132 9.37 4.74 -2.00
N ALA A 133 9.65 3.55 -2.49
CA ALA A 133 11.01 3.01 -2.56
C ALA A 133 11.23 2.47 -3.98
N PHE A 134 12.40 2.76 -4.54
CA PHE A 134 12.78 2.31 -5.86
C PHE A 134 14.22 1.79 -5.84
N ARG A 135 14.48 0.72 -6.61
CA ARG A 135 15.82 0.19 -6.80
C ARG A 135 15.95 -0.45 -8.18
N GLY A 136 16.87 0.06 -9.00
CA GLY A 136 17.29 -0.57 -10.24
C GLY A 136 18.44 -1.55 -10.01
N ARG A 137 18.42 -2.70 -10.69
CA ARG A 137 19.53 -3.68 -10.75
C ARG A 137 19.55 -4.39 -12.11
N ASN A 138 20.70 -4.95 -12.48
CA ASN A 138 20.91 -5.66 -13.76
C ASN A 138 20.47 -7.14 -13.73
N PHE A 139 19.77 -7.61 -12.70
CA PHE A 139 19.31 -8.99 -12.57
C PHE A 139 17.88 -9.06 -12.02
N SER A 140 17.20 -10.19 -12.27
CA SER A 140 15.85 -10.45 -11.79
C SER A 140 15.83 -10.60 -10.27
N PHE A 141 14.92 -9.90 -9.60
CA PHE A 141 14.65 -10.13 -8.18
C PHE A 141 13.91 -11.47 -8.00
N SER A 142 14.37 -12.30 -7.05
CA SER A 142 13.58 -13.43 -6.55
C SER A 142 12.61 -13.01 -5.44
N SER A 143 12.91 -11.91 -4.73
CA SER A 143 12.09 -11.36 -3.65
C SER A 143 12.45 -9.89 -3.38
N THR A 144 11.56 -9.18 -2.68
CA THR A 144 11.79 -7.81 -2.22
C THR A 144 12.35 -7.82 -0.81
N ASP A 145 13.47 -7.13 -0.59
CA ASP A 145 14.03 -6.86 0.74
C ASP A 145 13.21 -5.78 1.47
N TRP A 146 12.06 -6.17 2.00
CA TRP A 146 11.16 -5.28 2.73
C TRP A 146 11.83 -4.62 3.94
N PRO A 147 12.56 -5.33 4.82
CA PRO A 147 13.23 -4.70 5.95
C PRO A 147 14.22 -3.62 5.51
N GLY A 148 15.02 -3.88 4.48
CA GLY A 148 15.96 -2.89 3.96
C GLY A 148 15.27 -1.66 3.36
N ARG A 149 14.16 -1.82 2.62
CA ARG A 149 13.41 -0.67 2.09
C ARG A 149 12.83 0.20 3.21
N ILE A 150 12.28 -0.42 4.25
CA ILE A 150 11.69 0.29 5.38
C ILE A 150 12.78 0.97 6.22
N LYS A 151 13.94 0.31 6.36
CA LYS A 151 15.12 0.90 7.01
C LYS A 151 15.57 2.16 6.28
N GLU A 152 15.61 2.16 4.95
CA GLU A 152 15.99 3.35 4.16
C GLU A 152 15.10 4.56 4.50
N TRP A 153 13.78 4.39 4.62
CA TRP A 153 12.90 5.47 5.09
C TRP A 153 13.12 5.83 6.56
N PHE A 154 13.37 4.82 7.41
CA PHE A 154 13.51 5.06 8.84
C PHE A 154 14.75 5.92 9.14
N ILE A 155 15.91 5.60 8.55
CA ILE A 155 17.17 6.30 8.82
C ILE A 155 17.20 7.76 8.38
N GLU A 156 16.19 8.23 7.62
CA GLU A 156 15.98 9.66 7.37
C GLU A 156 15.86 10.49 8.66
N TYR A 157 15.60 9.85 9.81
CA TYR A 157 15.68 10.51 11.12
C TYR A 157 17.05 11.15 11.40
N GLU A 158 18.14 10.62 10.84
CA GLU A 158 19.50 11.15 11.04
C GLU A 158 19.64 12.55 10.43
N ASP A 159 18.90 12.83 9.36
CA ASP A 159 18.86 14.14 8.70
C ASP A 159 17.80 15.07 9.29
N TYR A 160 16.91 14.55 10.15
CA TYR A 160 15.86 15.34 10.77
C TYR A 160 16.44 16.26 11.84
N ARG A 161 16.61 17.53 11.46
CA ARG A 161 16.92 18.63 12.37
C ARG A 161 15.60 19.19 12.87
N GLY A 162 15.03 18.58 13.90
CA GLY A 162 13.81 19.11 14.53
C GLY A 162 14.01 20.58 14.87
N ALA A 163 13.03 21.43 14.55
CA ALA A 163 12.86 22.67 15.33
C ALA A 163 12.82 22.22 16.78
N ALA A 164 13.65 22.82 17.65
CA ALA A 164 13.82 22.43 19.05
C ALA A 164 12.50 21.90 19.60
N LEU A 165 12.42 20.58 19.79
CA LEU A 165 11.24 19.92 20.34
C LEU A 165 11.21 20.32 21.80
N ASP A 166 10.71 21.53 22.04
CA ASP A 166 10.53 22.07 23.37
C ASP A 166 9.63 21.07 24.11
N SER A 167 10.19 20.44 25.14
CA SER A 167 9.52 19.41 25.92
C SER A 167 8.20 19.90 26.53
N ASP A 168 8.05 21.22 26.63
CA ASP A 168 6.91 21.91 27.21
C ASP A 168 5.72 22.05 26.22
N LEU A 169 5.94 21.78 24.92
CA LEU A 169 4.93 21.94 23.88
C LEU A 169 4.20 20.65 23.46
N CYS A 170 4.47 19.51 24.10
CA CYS A 170 3.80 18.24 23.76
C CYS A 170 2.81 17.76 24.84
N PRO A 171 1.60 18.36 24.93
CA PRO A 171 0.59 17.90 25.87
C PRO A 171 0.14 16.47 25.55
N PRO A 172 -0.39 15.73 26.54
CA PRO A 172 -0.92 14.39 26.34
C PRO A 172 -1.95 14.37 25.19
N ARG A 173 -1.80 13.41 24.27
CA ARG A 173 -2.61 13.21 23.03
C ARG A 173 -2.24 14.08 21.82
N SER A 174 -1.13 14.81 21.87
CA SER A 174 -0.57 15.51 20.70
C SER A 174 0.30 14.58 19.85
N LEU A 175 0.29 14.78 18.53
CA LEU A 175 1.32 14.22 17.63
C LEU A 175 2.50 15.20 17.62
N CYS A 176 3.41 14.98 18.55
CA CYS A 176 4.83 15.29 18.43
C CYS A 176 5.53 13.93 18.34
#